data_AF-M2XJG8-F1
#
_entry.id   AF-M2XJG8-F1
#
_cell.length_a   1.000
_cell.length_b   1.000
_cell.length_c   1.000
_cell.angle_alpha   90.00
_cell.angle_beta   90.00
_cell.angle_gamma   90.00
#
_symmetry.space_group_name_H-M   'P 1'
#
loop_
_entity.id
_entity.type
_entity.pdbx_description
1 polymer ?
#
loop_
_entity_poly.entity_id
_entity_poly.type
_entity_poly.pdbx_seq_one_letter_code
_entity_poly.pdbx_strand_id
1 'polypeptide(L)'
;MTYVCEKPRYRIRLVYGLTRNGDGSFQVSSKDNRGTSVQGERRLAMAALLIQTAAAEFLYRQGLKRKTFIFDQQHVSAIPPVTTFRFSFTDEEAFRLQDGSLWSTIHEQLKGLPDREDTIDLVVMSFTRYDPNAKVAKAHTALGGDRLALFGGGCLYSWPETIEQVVERFLDERPCDKSLFDDSGGRGKMWSITATTIGALLHELGHCLSLPHPTGKLGWKGGGIMARGFDHFNRLFVGFEDGRVITQADEPFFDRSSAIRLFYHKYLNPMGYYHASPTPASWWNRLVDQDQIKLSRDSATQAVMITAPFGIRHIAFLVNGDQADHEEYHLSEPPPNNRTLMPDKQLIEQRLHLQNTRTEVSVSVCDSHGNIVVKRLKEI
;
A
#
# COMPACT_ATOMS: atom_id res chain seq x y z
N MET A 1 14.74 36.55 -5.20
CA MET A 1 14.83 35.26 -4.49
C MET A 1 13.62 34.44 -4.90
N THR A 2 13.82 33.40 -5.70
CA THR A 2 12.77 32.42 -6.01
C THR A 2 12.80 31.42 -4.87
N TYR A 3 11.73 31.34 -4.09
CA TYR A 3 11.60 30.30 -3.06
C TYR A 3 11.57 28.94 -3.77
N VAL A 4 12.62 28.15 -3.56
CA VAL A 4 12.65 26.74 -3.97
C VAL A 4 12.20 25.96 -2.76
N CYS A 5 10.96 25.46 -2.80
CA CYS A 5 10.52 24.50 -1.81
C CYS A 5 11.41 23.25 -1.94
N GLU A 6 12.01 22.82 -0.83
CA GLU A 6 12.84 21.60 -0.83
C GLU A 6 11.99 20.41 -1.26
N LYS A 7 12.53 19.59 -2.15
CA LYS A 7 11.87 18.36 -2.59
C LYS A 7 11.71 17.47 -1.36
N PRO A 8 10.47 17.08 -1.01
CA PRO A 8 10.26 16.23 0.16
C PRO A 8 10.97 14.89 -0.03
N ARG A 9 11.65 14.44 1.04
CA ARG A 9 12.56 13.31 0.99
C ARG A 9 11.84 12.03 0.56
N TYR A 10 10.84 11.60 1.33
CA TYR A 10 10.09 10.37 1.07
C TYR A 10 8.84 10.63 0.20
N ARG A 11 8.70 9.87 -0.89
CA ARG A 11 7.62 10.09 -1.88
C ARG A 11 7.26 8.84 -2.67
N ILE A 12 6.10 8.88 -3.31
CA ILE A 12 5.64 7.85 -4.24
C ILE A 12 5.89 8.32 -5.67
N ARG A 13 6.53 7.49 -6.49
CA ARG A 13 6.67 7.73 -7.94
C ARG A 13 5.69 6.85 -8.69
N LEU A 14 4.91 7.47 -9.57
CA LEU A 14 4.03 6.75 -10.48
C LEU A 14 4.82 6.31 -11.70
N VAL A 15 4.72 5.03 -12.06
CA VAL A 15 5.45 4.47 -13.19
C VAL A 15 4.48 3.76 -14.14
N TYR A 16 4.46 4.18 -15.40
CA TYR A 16 3.75 3.47 -16.45
C TYR A 16 4.73 2.61 -17.24
N GLY A 17 4.61 1.29 -17.09
CA GLY A 17 5.59 0.32 -17.54
C GLY A 17 5.31 -0.18 -18.96
N LEU A 18 6.33 -0.10 -19.83
CA LEU A 18 6.31 -0.59 -21.22
C LEU A 18 7.36 -1.68 -21.38
N THR A 19 7.08 -2.68 -22.20
CA THR A 19 8.11 -3.61 -22.68
C THR A 19 9.00 -2.95 -23.72
N ARG A 20 10.11 -3.59 -24.06
CA ARG A 20 11.06 -3.14 -25.08
C ARG A 20 10.38 -2.89 -26.43
N ASN A 21 9.44 -3.75 -26.83
CA ASN A 21 8.73 -3.68 -28.10
C ASN A 21 7.31 -3.09 -28.01
N GLY A 22 6.76 -2.90 -26.81
CA GLY A 22 5.42 -2.34 -26.62
C GLY A 22 5.39 -0.81 -26.78
N ASP A 23 4.30 -0.28 -27.33
CA ASP A 23 4.10 1.17 -27.48
C ASP A 23 3.31 1.80 -26.32
N GLY A 24 3.06 1.03 -25.25
CA GLY A 24 2.32 1.46 -24.07
C GLY A 24 0.81 1.42 -24.23
N SER A 25 0.29 0.89 -25.34
CA SER A 25 -1.14 0.58 -25.44
C SER A 25 -1.55 -0.49 -24.45
N PHE A 26 -2.76 -0.34 -23.89
CA PHE A 26 -3.39 -1.33 -23.00
C PHE A 26 -4.62 -1.96 -23.68
N GLN A 27 -5.03 -3.13 -23.18
CA GLN A 27 -6.15 -3.86 -23.75
C GLN A 27 -7.48 -3.15 -23.49
N VAL A 28 -8.30 -3.02 -24.52
CA VAL A 28 -9.67 -2.48 -24.51
C VAL A 28 -10.60 -3.43 -25.27
N SER A 29 -11.92 -3.23 -25.19
CA SER A 29 -12.87 -4.05 -25.95
C SER A 29 -12.62 -3.88 -27.45
N SER A 30 -12.96 -4.89 -28.26
CA SER A 30 -12.90 -4.80 -29.72
C SER A 30 -13.82 -3.73 -30.31
N LYS A 31 -14.77 -3.24 -29.51
CA LYS A 31 -15.66 -2.12 -29.87
C LYS A 31 -15.01 -0.75 -29.69
N ASP A 32 -13.94 -0.68 -28.90
CA ASP A 32 -13.20 0.55 -28.65
C ASP A 32 -12.03 0.64 -29.63
N ASN A 33 -11.64 1.86 -30.02
CA ASN A 33 -10.57 2.06 -30.99
C ASN A 33 -9.26 1.44 -30.51
N ARG A 34 -8.73 1.94 -29.39
CA ARG A 34 -7.45 1.54 -28.79
C ARG A 34 -7.23 2.23 -27.45
N GLY A 35 -6.73 1.50 -26.44
CA GLY A 35 -6.16 2.12 -25.25
C GLY A 35 -4.76 2.67 -25.56
N THR A 36 -4.55 3.97 -25.39
CA THR A 36 -3.25 4.61 -25.66
C THR A 36 -2.39 4.74 -24.41
N SER A 37 -1.08 4.92 -24.56
CA SER A 37 -0.16 5.18 -23.43
C SER A 37 -0.58 6.41 -22.63
N VAL A 38 -0.93 7.50 -23.30
CA VAL A 38 -1.38 8.76 -22.68
C VAL A 38 -2.61 8.53 -21.80
N GLN A 39 -3.58 7.75 -22.26
CA GLN A 39 -4.76 7.40 -21.46
C GLN A 39 -4.39 6.53 -20.26
N GLY A 40 -3.47 5.57 -20.43
CA GLY A 40 -2.97 4.73 -19.35
C GLY A 40 -2.27 5.54 -18.25
N GLU A 41 -1.41 6.48 -18.64
CA GLU A 41 -0.75 7.41 -17.72
C GLU A 41 -1.75 8.27 -16.95
N ARG A 42 -2.73 8.87 -17.64
CA ARG A 42 -3.78 9.68 -16.99
C ARG A 42 -4.64 8.88 -16.02
N ARG A 43 -5.01 7.65 -16.39
CA ARG A 43 -5.78 6.74 -15.53
C ARG A 43 -4.99 6.34 -14.29
N LEU A 44 -3.69 6.07 -14.42
CA LEU A 44 -2.82 5.84 -13.27
C LEU A 44 -2.74 7.08 -12.37
N ALA A 45 -2.55 8.27 -12.94
CA ALA A 45 -2.50 9.51 -12.17
C ALA A 45 -3.82 9.77 -11.41
N MET A 46 -4.97 9.53 -12.06
CA MET A 46 -6.29 9.67 -11.43
C MET A 46 -6.50 8.62 -10.32
N ALA A 47 -6.21 7.35 -10.58
CA ALA A 47 -6.27 6.30 -9.57
C ALA A 47 -5.38 6.64 -8.35
N ALA A 48 -4.18 7.16 -8.59
CA ALA A 48 -3.26 7.57 -7.54
C ALA A 48 -3.83 8.71 -6.66
N LEU A 49 -4.49 9.71 -7.26
CA LEU A 49 -5.17 10.78 -6.50
C LEU A 49 -6.34 10.23 -5.66
N LEU A 50 -7.11 9.27 -6.18
CA LEU A 50 -8.17 8.60 -5.42
C LEU A 50 -7.58 7.81 -4.24
N ILE A 51 -6.51 7.06 -4.46
CA ILE A 51 -5.78 6.31 -3.43
C ILE A 51 -5.22 7.25 -2.36
N GLN A 52 -4.63 8.38 -2.76
CA GLN A 52 -4.09 9.39 -1.84
C GLN A 52 -5.20 10.00 -0.97
N THR A 53 -6.37 10.29 -1.57
CA THR A 53 -7.57 10.77 -0.87
C THR A 53 -8.09 9.73 0.12
N ALA A 54 -8.22 8.49 -0.34
CA ALA A 54 -8.69 7.38 0.48
C ALA A 54 -7.80 7.13 1.69
N ALA A 55 -6.47 7.17 1.52
CA ALA A 55 -5.55 7.02 2.63
C ALA A 55 -5.75 8.11 3.71
N ALA A 56 -5.94 9.37 3.30
CA ALA A 56 -6.21 10.47 4.24
C ALA A 56 -7.53 10.30 4.99
N GLU A 57 -8.61 9.95 4.29
CA GLU A 57 -9.92 9.77 4.91
C GLU A 57 -9.94 8.53 5.80
N PHE A 58 -9.32 7.41 5.41
CA PHE A 58 -9.27 6.21 6.24
C PHE A 58 -8.53 6.46 7.57
N LEU A 59 -7.44 7.24 7.57
CA LEU A 59 -6.81 7.66 8.83
C LEU A 59 -7.75 8.52 9.68
N TYR A 60 -8.47 9.46 9.04
CA TYR A 60 -9.44 10.30 9.73
C TYR A 60 -10.60 9.50 10.33
N ARG A 61 -11.12 8.50 9.61
CA ARG A 61 -12.15 7.57 10.12
C ARG A 61 -11.69 6.79 11.35
N GLN A 62 -10.38 6.58 11.51
CA GLN A 62 -9.78 5.99 12.70
C GLN A 62 -9.55 7.01 13.82
N GLY A 63 -10.04 8.24 13.72
CA GLY A 63 -9.84 9.28 14.74
C GLY A 63 -8.44 9.93 14.72
N LEU A 64 -7.72 9.79 13.62
CA LEU A 64 -6.40 10.41 13.41
C LEU A 64 -6.53 11.67 12.55
N LYS A 65 -5.43 12.41 12.35
CA LYS A 65 -5.44 13.53 11.40
C LYS A 65 -5.44 12.99 9.96
N ARG A 66 -6.01 13.77 9.04
CA ARG A 66 -5.90 13.55 7.59
C ARG A 66 -4.44 13.71 7.14
N LYS A 67 -3.69 12.62 7.17
CA LYS A 67 -2.33 12.51 6.63
C LYS A 67 -2.36 11.58 5.44
N THR A 68 -1.52 11.85 4.45
CA THR A 68 -1.33 10.96 3.31
C THR A 68 0.08 11.12 2.78
N PHE A 69 0.50 10.19 1.95
CA PHE A 69 1.77 10.25 1.27
C PHE A 69 1.70 11.28 0.15
N ILE A 70 2.85 11.66 -0.37
CA ILE A 70 2.98 12.62 -1.45
C ILE A 70 3.55 11.94 -2.69
N PHE A 71 3.21 12.47 -3.86
CA PHE A 71 3.81 12.04 -5.11
C PHE A 71 5.08 12.84 -5.43
N ASP A 72 5.87 12.37 -6.39
CA ASP A 72 7.00 13.10 -6.99
C ASP A 72 6.51 14.33 -7.77
N GLN A 73 5.89 15.30 -7.09
CA GLN A 73 5.35 16.51 -7.72
C GLN A 73 6.46 17.53 -7.96
N GLN A 74 6.46 18.09 -9.16
CA GLN A 74 7.02 19.42 -9.43
C GLN A 74 5.88 20.43 -9.22
N HIS A 75 6.17 21.50 -8.47
CA HIS A 75 5.26 22.47 -7.82
C HIS A 75 4.15 23.18 -8.66
N VAL A 76 3.80 22.72 -9.86
CA VAL A 76 2.98 23.48 -10.83
C VAL A 76 1.68 22.76 -11.25
N SER A 77 1.55 21.45 -11.05
CA SER A 77 0.38 20.67 -11.51
C SER A 77 -0.37 19.98 -10.36
N ALA A 78 -1.70 20.04 -10.39
CA ALA A 78 -2.56 19.27 -9.49
C ALA A 78 -2.52 17.76 -9.78
N ILE A 79 -2.15 17.38 -11.01
CA ILE A 79 -2.02 15.98 -11.43
C ILE A 79 -0.57 15.52 -11.19
N PRO A 80 -0.35 14.42 -10.45
CA PRO A 80 0.99 13.90 -10.21
C PRO A 80 1.62 13.41 -11.53
N PRO A 81 2.92 13.68 -11.77
CA PRO A 81 3.58 13.22 -12.98
C PRO A 81 3.72 11.70 -12.97
N VAL A 82 3.63 11.11 -14.16
CA VAL A 82 3.83 9.68 -14.38
C VAL A 82 5.13 9.48 -15.16
N THR A 83 6.02 8.66 -14.62
CA THR A 83 7.26 8.28 -15.29
C THR A 83 6.98 7.10 -16.21
N THR A 84 7.10 7.32 -17.51
CA THR A 84 7.03 6.23 -18.49
C THR A 84 8.36 5.50 -18.53
N PHE A 85 8.36 4.21 -18.19
CA PHE A 85 9.56 3.38 -18.08
C PHE A 85 9.51 2.23 -19.07
N ARG A 86 10.59 2.05 -19.85
CA ARG A 86 10.71 0.96 -20.82
C ARG A 86 11.64 -0.12 -20.28
N PHE A 87 11.07 -1.29 -20.01
CA PHE A 87 11.82 -2.48 -19.59
C PHE A 87 12.61 -3.08 -20.74
N SER A 88 13.64 -3.84 -20.41
CA SER A 88 14.54 -4.50 -21.36
C SER A 88 13.92 -5.72 -22.05
N PHE A 89 12.88 -6.32 -21.46
CA PHE A 89 12.21 -7.52 -21.97
C PHE A 89 11.06 -7.20 -22.94
N THR A 90 10.73 -8.14 -23.83
CA THR A 90 9.57 -8.05 -24.74
C THR A 90 8.26 -8.49 -24.09
N ASP A 91 7.14 -8.26 -24.76
CA ASP A 91 5.83 -8.81 -24.37
C ASP A 91 5.87 -10.33 -24.20
N GLU A 92 6.46 -11.06 -25.15
CA GLU A 92 6.54 -12.51 -25.13
C GLU A 92 7.41 -13.03 -23.97
N GLU A 93 8.48 -12.30 -23.64
CA GLU A 93 9.30 -12.60 -22.46
C GLU A 93 8.51 -12.34 -21.17
N ALA A 94 7.80 -11.21 -21.07
CA ALA A 94 6.95 -10.90 -19.93
C ALA A 94 5.85 -11.94 -19.71
N PHE A 95 5.22 -12.46 -20.78
CA PHE A 95 4.16 -13.46 -20.70
C PHE A 95 4.61 -14.83 -20.20
N ARG A 96 5.92 -15.11 -20.18
CA ARG A 96 6.49 -16.35 -19.66
C ARG A 96 6.90 -16.26 -18.18
N LEU A 97 6.96 -15.05 -17.63
CA LEU A 97 7.32 -14.84 -16.23
C LEU A 97 6.11 -15.11 -15.33
N GLN A 98 6.34 -15.87 -14.25
CA GLN A 98 5.39 -16.01 -13.15
C GLN A 98 5.46 -14.80 -12.22
N ASP A 99 4.44 -14.59 -11.39
CA ASP A 99 4.23 -13.37 -10.61
C ASP A 99 5.47 -12.88 -9.85
N GLY A 100 6.08 -13.75 -9.01
CA GLY A 100 7.28 -13.38 -8.25
C GLY A 100 8.51 -13.12 -9.11
N SER A 101 8.65 -13.82 -10.25
CA SER A 101 9.75 -13.59 -11.20
C SER A 101 9.54 -12.30 -11.99
N LEU A 102 8.30 -11.98 -12.34
CA LEU A 102 7.93 -10.72 -13.00
C LEU A 102 8.20 -9.53 -12.07
N TRP A 103 7.73 -9.62 -10.81
CA TRP A 103 7.98 -8.60 -9.79
C TRP A 103 9.47 -8.37 -9.56
N SER A 104 10.26 -9.43 -9.34
CA SER A 104 11.69 -9.30 -9.07
C SER A 104 12.48 -8.78 -10.27
N THR A 105 12.11 -9.17 -11.50
CA THR A 105 12.71 -8.66 -12.73
C THR A 105 12.45 -7.17 -12.92
N ILE A 106 11.22 -6.71 -12.66
CA ILE A 106 10.86 -5.29 -12.72
C ILE A 106 11.56 -4.52 -11.60
N HIS A 107 11.54 -5.06 -10.38
CA HIS A 107 12.22 -4.46 -9.22
C HIS A 107 13.69 -4.18 -9.49
N GLU A 108 14.40 -5.13 -10.09
CA GLU A 108 15.81 -4.99 -10.45
C GLU A 108 16.04 -3.85 -11.45
N GLN A 109 15.22 -3.75 -12.49
CA GLN A 109 15.36 -2.73 -13.52
C GLN A 109 15.05 -1.32 -13.02
N LEU A 110 14.15 -1.19 -12.05
CA LEU A 110 13.79 0.10 -11.45
C LEU A 110 14.87 0.64 -10.49
N LYS A 111 15.87 -0.17 -10.09
CA LYS A 111 17.00 0.30 -9.26
C LYS A 111 17.79 1.44 -9.91
N GLY A 112 17.80 1.52 -11.23
CA GLY A 112 18.49 2.59 -11.97
C GLY A 112 17.75 3.93 -11.96
N LEU A 113 16.52 3.99 -11.46
CA LEU A 113 15.77 5.24 -11.38
C LEU A 113 16.29 6.13 -10.24
N PRO A 114 16.23 7.47 -10.39
CA PRO A 114 16.75 8.40 -9.40
C PRO A 114 16.05 8.26 -8.05
N ASP A 115 16.79 8.58 -6.98
CA ASP A 115 16.31 8.67 -5.60
C ASP A 115 15.60 7.41 -5.08
N ARG A 116 16.05 6.24 -5.55
CA ARG A 116 15.44 4.94 -5.24
C ARG A 116 15.28 4.69 -3.75
N GLU A 117 16.26 5.08 -2.93
CA GLU A 117 16.26 4.81 -1.49
C GLU A 117 15.11 5.49 -0.74
N ASP A 118 14.66 6.65 -1.22
CA ASP A 118 13.60 7.46 -0.62
C ASP A 118 12.27 7.39 -1.41
N THR A 119 12.19 6.54 -2.43
CA THR A 119 11.05 6.47 -3.35
C THR A 119 10.42 5.08 -3.37
N ILE A 120 9.11 5.00 -3.15
CA ILE A 120 8.31 3.81 -3.48
C ILE A 120 7.77 3.97 -4.92
N ASP A 121 7.96 2.96 -5.74
CA ASP A 121 7.47 2.91 -7.12
C ASP A 121 6.10 2.24 -7.16
N LEU A 122 5.08 2.99 -7.61
CA LEU A 122 3.75 2.49 -7.89
C LEU A 122 3.62 2.27 -9.40
N VAL A 123 3.74 1.01 -9.83
CA VAL A 123 3.89 0.63 -11.23
C VAL A 123 2.61 0.00 -11.77
N VAL A 124 2.15 0.48 -12.92
CA VAL A 124 1.13 -0.21 -13.72
C VAL A 124 1.71 -0.67 -15.05
N MET A 125 1.56 -1.96 -15.34
CA MET A 125 2.09 -2.60 -16.55
C MET A 125 1.12 -2.43 -17.73
N SER A 126 1.50 -1.65 -18.74
CA SER A 126 0.69 -1.45 -19.96
C SER A 126 0.47 -2.72 -20.78
N PHE A 127 1.35 -3.70 -20.63
CA PHE A 127 1.46 -4.91 -21.45
C PHE A 127 0.69 -6.11 -20.91
N THR A 128 -0.06 -5.98 -19.80
CA THR A 128 -0.96 -7.06 -19.35
C THR A 128 -2.03 -7.34 -20.41
N ARG A 129 -2.27 -8.62 -20.74
CA ARG A 129 -3.26 -9.05 -21.76
C ARG A 129 -4.07 -10.24 -21.28
N TYR A 130 -5.38 -10.19 -21.44
CA TYR A 130 -6.27 -11.32 -21.25
C TYR A 130 -6.42 -12.14 -22.53
N ASP A 131 -6.24 -13.44 -22.40
CA ASP A 131 -6.51 -14.43 -23.44
C ASP A 131 -7.86 -15.10 -23.15
N PRO A 132 -8.95 -14.76 -23.86
CA PRO A 132 -10.28 -15.30 -23.58
C PRO A 132 -10.42 -16.79 -23.92
N ASN A 133 -9.56 -17.33 -24.80
CA ASN A 133 -9.58 -18.75 -25.15
C ASN A 133 -8.95 -19.57 -24.02
N ALA A 134 -7.79 -19.13 -23.53
CA ALA A 134 -7.10 -19.77 -22.41
C ALA A 134 -7.71 -19.41 -21.04
N LYS A 135 -8.52 -18.34 -20.97
CA LYS A 135 -9.06 -17.73 -19.74
C LYS A 135 -7.97 -17.32 -18.75
N VAL A 136 -6.87 -16.77 -19.26
CA VAL A 136 -5.69 -16.39 -18.46
C VAL A 136 -5.30 -14.95 -18.75
N ALA A 137 -5.01 -14.19 -17.69
CA ALA A 137 -4.33 -12.91 -17.80
C ALA A 137 -2.81 -13.15 -17.85
N LYS A 138 -2.18 -12.76 -18.95
CA LYS A 138 -0.73 -12.82 -19.17
C LYS A 138 -0.07 -11.53 -18.67
N ALA A 139 1.10 -11.67 -18.05
CA ALA A 139 1.82 -10.57 -17.40
C ALA A 139 0.92 -9.73 -16.47
N HIS A 140 0.07 -10.39 -15.69
CA HIS A 140 -0.71 -9.78 -14.62
C HIS A 140 -0.12 -10.21 -13.30
N THR A 141 0.04 -9.26 -12.39
CA THR A 141 0.50 -9.48 -11.03
C THR A 141 -0.03 -8.32 -10.20
N ALA A 142 -0.42 -8.61 -8.96
CA ALA A 142 -0.66 -7.64 -7.89
C ALA A 142 0.27 -8.03 -6.75
N LEU A 143 1.40 -7.32 -6.61
CA LEU A 143 2.40 -7.62 -5.60
C LEU A 143 3.08 -6.34 -5.11
N GLY A 144 3.07 -6.16 -3.80
CA GLY A 144 3.70 -5.06 -3.08
C GLY A 144 4.72 -5.57 -2.08
N GLY A 145 5.84 -4.86 -1.99
CA GLY A 145 6.90 -5.15 -1.04
C GLY A 145 8.11 -4.25 -1.25
N ASP A 146 9.00 -4.18 -0.26
CA ASP A 146 10.14 -3.26 -0.25
C ASP A 146 9.72 -1.86 -0.73
N ARG A 147 10.16 -1.45 -1.93
CA ARG A 147 9.81 -0.16 -2.52
C ARG A 147 9.14 -0.29 -3.89
N LEU A 148 8.44 -1.39 -4.17
CA LEU A 148 7.70 -1.60 -5.42
C LEU A 148 6.31 -2.18 -5.14
N ALA A 149 5.29 -1.41 -5.51
CA ALA A 149 3.91 -1.86 -5.65
C ALA A 149 3.61 -2.01 -7.14
N LEU A 150 3.46 -3.26 -7.59
CA LEU A 150 3.30 -3.62 -8.99
C LEU A 150 1.88 -4.12 -9.25
N PHE A 151 1.23 -3.57 -10.28
CA PHE A 151 -0.09 -4.00 -10.71
C PHE A 151 -0.17 -4.18 -12.22
N GLY A 152 -0.89 -5.21 -12.68
CA GLY A 152 -1.12 -5.44 -14.10
C GLY A 152 -2.18 -4.50 -14.69
N GLY A 153 -1.89 -3.85 -15.81
CA GLY A 153 -2.79 -2.87 -16.45
C GLY A 153 -3.96 -3.47 -17.22
N GLY A 154 -4.28 -4.76 -17.02
CA GLY A 154 -5.33 -5.47 -17.76
C GLY A 154 -6.73 -4.89 -17.58
N CYS A 155 -6.95 -4.14 -16.50
CA CYS A 155 -8.22 -3.52 -16.14
C CYS A 155 -8.26 -2.00 -16.35
N LEU A 156 -7.23 -1.41 -16.96
CA LEU A 156 -7.15 0.05 -17.20
C LEU A 156 -8.35 0.58 -17.98
N TYR A 157 -8.99 -0.22 -18.84
CA TYR A 157 -10.20 0.15 -19.58
C TYR A 157 -11.37 0.57 -18.67
N SER A 158 -11.40 0.10 -17.41
CA SER A 158 -12.43 0.42 -16.41
C SER A 158 -12.12 1.67 -15.57
N TRP A 159 -10.86 2.14 -15.54
CA TRP A 159 -10.44 3.22 -14.65
C TRP A 159 -10.92 4.60 -15.13
N PRO A 160 -11.18 5.56 -14.23
CA PRO A 160 -11.44 6.94 -14.62
C PRO A 160 -10.16 7.60 -15.16
N GLU A 161 -10.26 8.34 -16.26
CA GLU A 161 -9.17 9.15 -16.81
C GLU A 161 -9.18 10.57 -16.23
N THR A 162 -10.36 11.07 -15.87
CA THR A 162 -10.59 12.41 -15.31
C THR A 162 -11.47 12.34 -14.06
N ILE A 163 -11.52 13.43 -13.28
CA ILE A 163 -12.32 13.50 -12.05
C ILE A 163 -13.82 13.36 -12.34
N GLU A 164 -14.29 13.88 -13.48
CA GLU A 164 -15.69 13.81 -13.91
C GLU A 164 -16.14 12.36 -14.17
N GLN A 165 -15.21 11.47 -14.53
CA GLN A 165 -15.49 10.07 -14.79
C GLN A 165 -15.55 9.22 -13.51
N VAL A 166 -15.12 9.73 -12.35
CA VAL A 166 -14.98 8.91 -11.13
C VAL A 166 -16.32 8.30 -10.72
N VAL A 167 -17.36 9.12 -10.58
CA VAL A 167 -18.69 8.65 -10.18
C VAL A 167 -19.30 7.76 -11.26
N GLU A 168 -19.14 8.12 -12.55
CA GLU A 168 -19.60 7.29 -13.67
C GLU A 168 -19.00 5.88 -13.63
N ARG A 169 -17.68 5.77 -13.46
CA ARG A 169 -16.97 4.48 -13.45
C ARG A 169 -17.29 3.66 -12.21
N PHE A 170 -17.43 4.30 -11.05
CA PHE A 170 -17.80 3.61 -9.81
C PHE A 170 -19.27 3.20 -9.71
N LEU A 171 -20.10 3.56 -10.69
CA LEU A 171 -21.51 3.21 -10.76
C LEU A 171 -21.88 2.48 -12.07
N ASP A 172 -20.90 2.16 -12.90
CA ASP A 172 -21.12 1.48 -14.18
C ASP A 172 -21.58 0.03 -13.98
N GLU A 173 -22.90 -0.17 -14.08
CA GLU A 173 -23.53 -1.48 -13.89
C GLU A 173 -23.46 -2.41 -15.11
N ARG A 174 -22.85 -1.96 -16.20
CA ARG A 174 -22.71 -2.81 -17.39
C ARG A 174 -21.91 -4.06 -17.05
N PRO A 175 -22.29 -5.23 -17.60
CA PRO A 175 -21.51 -6.45 -17.42
C PRO A 175 -20.13 -6.29 -18.08
N CYS A 176 -19.11 -6.93 -17.49
CA CYS A 176 -17.80 -7.02 -18.11
C CYS A 176 -17.89 -7.71 -19.47
N ASP A 177 -17.18 -7.17 -20.47
CA ASP A 177 -16.98 -7.86 -21.74
C ASP A 177 -16.19 -9.15 -21.50
N LYS A 178 -16.69 -10.29 -22.00
CA LYS A 178 -16.06 -11.60 -21.84
C LYS A 178 -14.72 -11.70 -22.57
N SER A 179 -14.41 -10.77 -23.47
CA SER A 179 -13.09 -10.68 -24.11
C SER A 179 -12.04 -9.95 -23.28
N LEU A 180 -12.42 -9.39 -22.12
CA LEU A 180 -11.53 -8.61 -21.25
C LEU A 180 -11.25 -9.33 -19.93
N PHE A 181 -10.19 -8.89 -19.26
CA PHE A 181 -9.86 -9.39 -17.94
C PHE A 181 -10.91 -8.92 -16.93
N ASP A 182 -11.58 -9.86 -16.26
CA ASP A 182 -12.50 -9.60 -15.17
C ASP A 182 -11.80 -9.84 -13.83
N ASP A 183 -11.30 -8.76 -13.23
CA ASP A 183 -10.73 -8.75 -11.88
C ASP A 183 -11.67 -8.07 -10.87
N SER A 184 -12.97 -8.37 -10.99
CA SER A 184 -14.03 -7.82 -10.12
C SER A 184 -14.21 -8.54 -8.79
N GLY A 185 -13.39 -9.54 -8.48
CA GLY A 185 -13.68 -10.45 -7.36
C GLY A 185 -14.97 -11.27 -7.54
N GLY A 186 -15.36 -11.56 -8.79
CA GLY A 186 -16.52 -12.38 -9.13
C GLY A 186 -17.86 -11.62 -9.22
N ARG A 187 -17.84 -10.29 -9.16
CA ARG A 187 -19.04 -9.44 -9.25
C ARG A 187 -19.47 -9.13 -10.69
N GLY A 188 -18.56 -9.21 -11.65
CA GLY A 188 -18.83 -9.19 -13.10
C GLY A 188 -19.36 -7.87 -13.67
N LYS A 189 -19.36 -6.78 -12.90
CA LYS A 189 -19.81 -5.44 -13.32
C LYS A 189 -18.63 -4.49 -13.49
N MET A 190 -18.72 -3.54 -14.42
CA MET A 190 -17.66 -2.57 -14.68
C MET A 190 -17.24 -1.80 -13.43
N TRP A 191 -18.19 -1.31 -12.62
CA TRP A 191 -17.89 -0.63 -11.36
C TRP A 191 -17.05 -1.47 -10.40
N SER A 192 -17.33 -2.78 -10.35
CA SER A 192 -16.66 -3.69 -9.44
C SER A 192 -15.24 -3.99 -9.88
N ILE A 193 -14.95 -3.96 -11.19
CA ILE A 193 -13.59 -4.03 -11.70
C ILE A 193 -12.83 -2.76 -11.31
N THR A 194 -13.43 -1.58 -11.54
CA THR A 194 -12.81 -0.29 -11.16
C THR A 194 -12.50 -0.24 -9.66
N ALA A 195 -13.46 -0.60 -8.81
CA ALA A 195 -13.30 -0.61 -7.36
C ALA A 195 -12.17 -1.56 -6.93
N THR A 196 -12.26 -2.83 -7.33
CA THR A 196 -11.31 -3.88 -6.93
C THR A 196 -9.89 -3.53 -7.33
N THR A 197 -9.69 -3.10 -8.57
CA THR A 197 -8.33 -2.96 -9.11
C THR A 197 -7.63 -1.69 -8.66
N ILE A 198 -8.36 -0.58 -8.45
CA ILE A 198 -7.79 0.61 -7.80
C ILE A 198 -7.56 0.34 -6.31
N GLY A 199 -8.47 -0.35 -5.64
CA GLY A 199 -8.31 -0.75 -4.25
C GLY A 199 -7.11 -1.70 -4.06
N ALA A 200 -6.93 -2.68 -4.94
CA ALA A 200 -5.80 -3.61 -4.91
C ALA A 200 -4.47 -2.86 -5.12
N LEU A 201 -4.45 -1.83 -5.97
CA LEU A 201 -3.28 -0.95 -6.07
C LEU A 201 -2.95 -0.25 -4.74
N LEU A 202 -3.96 0.18 -3.96
CA LEU A 202 -3.75 0.69 -2.60
C LEU A 202 -3.27 -0.40 -1.63
N HIS A 203 -3.76 -1.63 -1.76
CA HIS A 203 -3.33 -2.78 -0.97
C HIS A 203 -1.83 -3.07 -1.17
N GLU A 204 -1.38 -3.13 -2.43
CA GLU A 204 0.04 -3.35 -2.74
C GLU A 204 0.92 -2.19 -2.27
N LEU A 205 0.42 -0.94 -2.41
CA LEU A 205 1.10 0.21 -1.82
C LEU A 205 1.17 0.10 -0.29
N GLY A 206 0.13 -0.45 0.35
CA GLY A 206 0.11 -0.75 1.77
C GLY A 206 1.27 -1.66 2.19
N HIS A 207 1.58 -2.71 1.42
CA HIS A 207 2.75 -3.54 1.69
C HIS A 207 4.08 -2.78 1.62
N CYS A 208 4.24 -1.87 0.65
CA CYS A 208 5.42 -0.97 0.60
C CYS A 208 5.47 0.02 1.76
N LEU A 209 4.31 0.36 2.34
CA LEU A 209 4.18 1.13 3.57
C LEU A 209 4.26 0.25 4.83
N SER A 210 4.85 -0.94 4.67
CA SER A 210 5.09 -1.93 5.72
C SER A 210 3.83 -2.48 6.38
N LEU A 211 2.68 -2.47 5.70
CA LEU A 211 1.45 -3.04 6.23
C LEU A 211 1.38 -4.55 5.96
N PRO A 212 1.24 -5.39 6.98
CA PRO A 212 0.95 -6.82 6.79
C PRO A 212 -0.53 -7.06 6.49
N HIS A 213 -0.87 -8.25 5.98
CA HIS A 213 -2.26 -8.72 6.00
C HIS A 213 -2.73 -8.93 7.45
N PRO A 214 -4.03 -8.83 7.74
CA PRO A 214 -4.59 -9.24 9.02
C PRO A 214 -4.91 -10.74 9.05
N THR A 215 -4.68 -11.39 10.18
CA THR A 215 -5.09 -12.78 10.42
C THR A 215 -6.61 -12.89 10.60
N GLY A 216 -7.14 -14.12 10.51
CA GLY A 216 -8.57 -14.46 10.61
C GLY A 216 -9.41 -13.64 11.60
N LYS A 217 -8.97 -13.37 12.84
CA LYS A 217 -9.78 -12.58 13.81
C LYS A 217 -9.91 -11.09 13.47
N LEU A 218 -8.90 -10.51 12.83
CA LEU A 218 -8.88 -9.10 12.40
C LEU A 218 -9.36 -8.95 10.95
N GLY A 219 -9.04 -9.93 10.09
CA GLY A 219 -9.37 -9.96 8.66
C GLY A 219 -10.84 -10.29 8.37
N TRP A 220 -11.53 -11.04 9.24
CA TRP A 220 -12.95 -11.41 9.04
C TRP A 220 -13.93 -10.24 9.13
N LYS A 221 -13.50 -9.04 9.58
CA LYS A 221 -14.36 -7.85 9.50
C LYS A 221 -14.59 -7.35 8.07
N GLY A 222 -13.95 -7.96 7.05
CA GLY A 222 -14.34 -7.86 5.63
C GLY A 222 -14.10 -6.50 4.94
N GLY A 223 -13.98 -5.40 5.71
CA GLY A 223 -13.83 -4.04 5.17
C GLY A 223 -12.40 -3.47 5.20
N GLY A 224 -11.42 -4.19 5.73
CA GLY A 224 -10.03 -3.72 5.80
C GLY A 224 -9.34 -3.73 4.44
N ILE A 225 -8.66 -2.64 4.06
CA ILE A 225 -7.88 -2.54 2.80
C ILE A 225 -6.79 -3.61 2.72
N MET A 226 -6.14 -3.95 3.84
CA MET A 226 -5.14 -5.03 3.87
C MET A 226 -5.75 -6.45 3.88
N ALA A 227 -7.08 -6.56 3.77
CA ALA A 227 -7.84 -7.78 3.54
C ALA A 227 -8.68 -7.61 2.27
N ARG A 228 -9.94 -8.04 2.23
CA ARG A 228 -10.83 -7.89 1.06
C ARG A 228 -11.58 -6.56 0.99
N GLY A 229 -11.34 -5.61 1.90
CA GLY A 229 -12.01 -4.30 1.86
C GLY A 229 -11.72 -3.50 0.59
N PHE A 230 -10.57 -3.74 -0.05
CA PHE A 230 -10.23 -3.09 -1.31
C PHE A 230 -11.22 -3.38 -2.45
N ASP A 231 -11.97 -4.47 -2.38
CA ASP A 231 -13.05 -4.80 -3.32
C ASP A 231 -14.14 -3.71 -3.41
N HIS A 232 -14.27 -2.94 -2.33
CA HIS A 232 -15.31 -1.94 -2.13
C HIS A 232 -14.73 -0.53 -2.06
N PHE A 233 -13.57 -0.30 -2.66
CA PHE A 233 -12.87 0.99 -2.70
C PHE A 233 -13.77 2.16 -3.15
N ASN A 234 -14.68 1.90 -4.10
CA ASN A 234 -15.64 2.86 -4.62
C ASN A 234 -16.54 3.47 -3.53
N ARG A 235 -16.84 2.76 -2.44
CA ARG A 235 -17.81 3.18 -1.42
C ARG A 235 -17.44 4.43 -0.65
N LEU A 236 -16.17 4.86 -0.72
CA LEU A 236 -15.76 6.17 -0.22
C LEU A 236 -16.27 7.33 -1.11
N PHE A 237 -16.51 7.08 -2.38
CA PHE A 237 -16.75 8.09 -3.41
C PHE A 237 -18.20 8.12 -3.93
N VAL A 238 -19.04 7.17 -3.53
CA VAL A 238 -20.42 7.04 -4.00
C VAL A 238 -21.41 6.89 -2.86
N GLY A 239 -22.62 7.41 -3.03
CA GLY A 239 -23.71 7.27 -2.06
C GLY A 239 -24.62 6.05 -2.28
N PHE A 240 -24.41 5.33 -3.38
CA PHE A 240 -25.17 4.13 -3.72
C PHE A 240 -24.30 3.14 -4.51
N GLU A 241 -24.59 1.85 -4.41
CA GLU A 241 -23.93 0.76 -5.12
C GLU A 241 -24.93 -0.38 -5.28
N ASP A 242 -25.12 -0.89 -6.50
CA ASP A 242 -25.98 -2.06 -6.77
C ASP A 242 -27.40 -1.94 -6.17
N GLY A 243 -28.01 -0.76 -6.32
CA GLY A 243 -29.35 -0.46 -5.79
C GLY A 243 -29.44 -0.27 -4.27
N ARG A 244 -28.31 -0.31 -3.54
CA ARG A 244 -28.23 -0.11 -2.10
C ARG A 244 -27.63 1.26 -1.75
N VAL A 245 -28.19 1.94 -0.75
CA VAL A 245 -27.59 3.15 -0.17
C VAL A 245 -26.32 2.77 0.59
N ILE A 246 -25.24 3.52 0.35
CA ILE A 246 -23.95 3.32 1.00
C ILE A 246 -23.81 4.32 2.12
N THR A 247 -23.42 3.81 3.30
CA THR A 247 -23.17 4.60 4.49
C THR A 247 -21.70 4.51 4.88
N GLN A 248 -21.28 5.35 5.82
CA GLN A 248 -19.92 5.30 6.36
C GLN A 248 -19.56 3.92 6.96
N ALA A 249 -20.55 3.15 7.44
CA ALA A 249 -20.30 1.80 7.96
C ALA A 249 -19.92 0.79 6.87
N ASP A 250 -20.23 1.11 5.61
CA ASP A 250 -19.91 0.28 4.44
C ASP A 250 -18.59 0.67 3.79
N GLU A 251 -18.02 1.82 4.16
CA GLU A 251 -16.74 2.31 3.66
C GLU A 251 -15.63 1.31 4.02
N PRO A 252 -14.70 1.03 3.10
CA PRO A 252 -13.48 0.33 3.46
C PRO A 252 -12.62 1.19 4.40
N PHE A 253 -11.66 0.56 5.07
CA PHE A 253 -10.84 1.24 6.06
C PHE A 253 -9.44 0.64 6.16
N PHE A 254 -8.49 1.41 6.69
CA PHE A 254 -7.33 0.83 7.34
C PHE A 254 -7.74 0.38 8.74
N ASP A 255 -7.45 -0.87 9.08
CA ASP A 255 -7.66 -1.33 10.46
C ASP A 255 -6.81 -0.49 11.41
N ARG A 256 -7.17 -0.49 12.70
CA ARG A 256 -6.56 0.41 13.68
C ARG A 256 -5.04 0.26 13.76
N SER A 257 -4.54 -0.97 13.70
CA SER A 257 -3.10 -1.26 13.70
C SER A 257 -2.41 -0.63 12.49
N SER A 258 -2.96 -0.87 11.29
CA SER A 258 -2.47 -0.27 10.05
C SER A 258 -2.51 1.26 10.09
N ALA A 259 -3.59 1.85 10.59
CA ALA A 259 -3.78 3.29 10.62
C ALA A 259 -2.77 4.00 11.53
N ILE A 260 -2.51 3.47 12.73
CA ILE A 260 -1.49 4.03 13.63
C ILE A 260 -0.10 3.91 13.02
N ARG A 261 0.23 2.76 12.43
CA ARG A 261 1.52 2.55 11.76
C ARG A 261 1.72 3.54 10.62
N LEU A 262 0.72 3.72 9.75
CA LEU A 262 0.73 4.70 8.68
C LEU A 262 0.89 6.14 9.20
N PHE A 263 0.19 6.50 10.28
CA PHE A 263 0.22 7.86 10.83
C PHE A 263 1.62 8.34 11.21
N TYR A 264 2.48 7.43 11.66
CA TYR A 264 3.88 7.69 11.99
C TYR A 264 4.85 7.37 10.85
N HIS A 265 4.42 6.60 9.85
CA HIS A 265 5.26 6.17 8.73
C HIS A 265 5.93 7.35 8.02
N LYS A 266 7.22 7.21 7.68
CA LYS A 266 8.04 8.28 7.11
C LYS A 266 7.51 8.85 5.80
N TYR A 267 6.85 8.03 4.98
CA TYR A 267 6.22 8.46 3.73
C TYR A 267 4.94 9.30 3.91
N LEU A 268 4.30 9.24 5.09
CA LEU A 268 3.16 10.10 5.45
C LEU A 268 3.59 11.30 6.32
N ASN A 269 4.89 11.40 6.61
CA ASN A 269 5.51 12.52 7.34
C ASN A 269 6.71 13.08 6.55
N PRO A 270 6.50 13.51 5.28
CA PRO A 270 7.57 13.78 4.31
C PRO A 270 8.49 14.96 4.66
N MET A 271 8.04 15.86 5.56
CA MET A 271 8.79 17.03 6.01
C MET A 271 9.65 16.76 7.25
N GLY A 272 9.68 15.53 7.76
CA GLY A 272 10.48 15.18 8.95
C GLY A 272 10.02 15.83 10.26
N TYR A 273 8.84 16.49 10.29
CA TYR A 273 8.22 16.97 11.52
C TYR A 273 7.67 15.78 12.31
N TYR A 274 8.58 15.06 12.96
CA TYR A 274 8.20 14.21 14.07
C TYR A 274 7.65 15.12 15.16
N HIS A 275 6.51 14.74 15.74
CA HIS A 275 5.92 15.46 16.88
C HIS A 275 6.85 15.31 18.09
N ALA A 276 7.94 16.08 18.10
CA ALA A 276 8.77 16.28 19.25
C ALA A 276 8.01 17.20 20.22
N SER A 277 7.94 16.79 21.47
CA SER A 277 7.70 17.69 22.60
C SER A 277 8.49 19.00 22.46
N PRO A 278 8.02 20.12 23.05
CA PRO A 278 8.62 21.44 22.86
C PRO A 278 9.97 21.51 23.57
N THR A 279 11.05 21.11 22.89
CA THR A 279 12.42 21.45 23.30
C THR A 279 13.22 21.98 22.11
N PRO A 280 14.13 22.96 22.35
CA PRO A 280 14.59 23.85 21.29
C PRO A 280 15.68 23.23 20.41
N ALA A 281 15.40 23.22 19.11
CA ALA A 281 16.26 23.70 18.01
C ALA A 281 17.69 23.15 17.76
N SER A 282 18.23 22.17 18.48
CA SER A 282 19.61 21.67 18.21
C SER A 282 19.73 20.29 17.55
N TRP A 283 18.63 19.63 17.16
CA TRP A 283 18.63 18.26 16.64
C TRP A 283 18.36 18.10 15.14
N TRP A 284 18.33 19.21 14.37
CA TRP A 284 18.06 19.18 12.92
C TRP A 284 19.09 18.38 12.10
N ASN A 285 20.26 18.08 12.66
CA ASN A 285 21.33 17.34 12.01
C ASN A 285 21.56 15.96 12.65
N ARG A 286 20.61 15.03 12.52
CA ARG A 286 20.85 13.57 12.45
C ARG A 286 19.52 12.79 12.36
N LEU A 287 18.90 12.79 11.19
CA LEU A 287 17.92 11.76 10.81
C LEU A 287 18.69 10.49 10.44
N VAL A 288 19.15 9.76 11.45
CA VAL A 288 19.90 8.52 11.29
C VAL A 288 18.92 7.39 10.93
N ASP A 289 18.97 6.91 9.69
CA ASP A 289 18.27 5.72 9.16
C ASP A 289 18.80 4.39 9.76
N GLN A 290 19.13 4.32 11.05
CA GLN A 290 19.73 3.11 11.63
C GLN A 290 19.00 2.65 12.89
N ASP A 291 18.41 1.45 12.85
CA ASP A 291 18.20 0.47 13.94
C ASP A 291 18.26 1.00 15.39
N GLN A 292 17.53 2.08 15.66
CA GLN A 292 17.47 2.66 17.01
C GLN A 292 16.55 1.84 17.92
N ILE A 293 15.57 1.16 17.32
CA ILE A 293 14.70 0.23 18.03
C ILE A 293 15.47 -1.07 18.24
N LYS A 294 15.65 -1.43 19.51
CA LYS A 294 16.32 -2.66 19.92
C LYS A 294 15.32 -3.60 20.55
N LEU A 295 15.36 -4.85 20.14
CA LEU A 295 14.67 -5.96 20.77
C LEU A 295 15.74 -6.91 21.32
N SER A 296 15.64 -7.24 22.59
CA SER A 296 16.54 -8.20 23.25
C SER A 296 15.74 -9.10 24.20
N ARG A 297 16.37 -10.15 24.69
CA ARG A 297 15.78 -11.08 25.64
C ARG A 297 16.42 -10.94 27.02
N ASP A 298 15.59 -10.82 28.05
CA ASP A 298 16.05 -10.90 29.42
C ASP A 298 16.49 -12.33 29.76
N SER A 299 17.72 -12.50 30.25
CA SER A 299 18.31 -13.83 30.44
C SER A 299 17.63 -14.64 31.55
N ALA A 300 17.09 -13.98 32.58
CA ALA A 300 16.48 -14.64 33.73
C ALA A 300 15.02 -15.01 33.48
N THR A 301 14.25 -14.07 32.92
CA THR A 301 12.79 -14.20 32.76
C THR A 301 12.39 -14.67 31.37
N GLN A 302 13.30 -14.61 30.38
CA GLN A 302 13.02 -14.84 28.96
C GLN A 302 12.00 -13.87 28.36
N ALA A 303 11.75 -12.74 29.04
CA ALA A 303 10.90 -11.67 28.55
C ALA A 303 11.56 -10.92 27.38
N VAL A 304 10.75 -10.45 26.43
CA VAL A 304 11.23 -9.62 25.32
C VAL A 304 11.26 -8.16 25.75
N MET A 305 12.44 -7.56 25.72
CA MET A 305 12.71 -6.17 26.06
C MET A 305 12.78 -5.35 24.79
N ILE A 306 11.95 -4.32 24.69
CA ILE A 306 11.92 -3.36 23.58
C ILE A 306 12.42 -2.03 24.09
N THR A 307 13.38 -1.42 23.38
CA THR A 307 13.84 -0.05 23.61
C THR A 307 13.74 0.74 22.31
N ALA A 308 13.08 1.89 22.35
CA ALA A 308 13.01 2.84 21.24
C ALA A 308 13.27 4.26 21.77
N PRO A 309 14.37 4.94 21.36
CA PRO A 309 14.74 6.25 21.91
C PRO A 309 13.76 7.37 21.54
N PHE A 310 12.98 7.19 20.48
CA PHE A 310 11.94 8.13 20.05
C PHE A 310 10.54 7.77 20.56
N GLY A 311 10.46 6.81 21.49
CA GLY A 311 9.23 6.38 22.13
C GLY A 311 8.38 5.48 21.25
N ILE A 312 7.93 4.37 21.82
CA ILE A 312 7.14 3.33 21.17
C ILE A 312 5.72 3.84 20.95
N ARG A 313 5.25 3.82 19.70
CA ARG A 313 3.86 4.20 19.35
C ARG A 313 2.98 3.01 19.06
N HIS A 314 3.57 1.96 18.52
CA HIS A 314 2.84 0.78 18.10
C HIS A 314 3.70 -0.46 18.18
N ILE A 315 3.09 -1.56 18.62
CA ILE A 315 3.69 -2.89 18.64
C ILE A 315 2.69 -3.83 17.97
N ALA A 316 3.05 -4.38 16.82
CA ALA A 316 2.31 -5.41 16.11
C ALA A 316 2.83 -6.80 16.44
N PHE A 317 1.92 -7.73 16.68
CA PHE A 317 2.20 -9.15 16.81
C PHE A 317 1.82 -9.85 15.53
N LEU A 318 2.80 -10.45 14.86
CA LEU A 318 2.65 -11.10 13.58
C LEU A 318 2.70 -12.61 13.73
N VAL A 319 1.84 -13.31 13.03
CA VAL A 319 1.74 -14.76 12.97
C VAL A 319 1.90 -15.17 11.51
N ASN A 320 3.01 -15.83 11.19
CA ASN A 320 3.42 -16.13 9.81
C ASN A 320 3.45 -14.89 8.89
N GLY A 321 3.80 -13.73 9.44
CA GLY A 321 3.83 -12.45 8.72
C GLY A 321 2.54 -11.62 8.84
N ASP A 322 1.42 -12.24 9.22
CA ASP A 322 0.12 -11.56 9.29
C ASP A 322 -0.16 -10.97 10.67
N GLN A 323 -0.79 -9.79 10.71
CA GLN A 323 -1.22 -9.10 11.92
C GLN A 323 -2.24 -9.91 12.71
N ALA A 324 -1.86 -10.36 13.89
CA ALA A 324 -2.74 -11.06 14.82
C ALA A 324 -3.34 -10.14 15.88
N ASP A 325 -2.53 -9.22 16.41
CA ASP A 325 -2.94 -8.28 17.45
C ASP A 325 -1.97 -7.09 17.52
N HIS A 326 -2.29 -6.02 18.25
CA HIS A 326 -1.38 -4.90 18.48
C HIS A 326 -1.53 -4.26 19.86
N GLU A 327 -0.47 -3.59 20.32
CA GLU A 327 -0.53 -2.52 21.33
C GLU A 327 -0.35 -1.18 20.63
N GLU A 328 -1.10 -0.17 21.06
CA GLU A 328 -0.91 1.22 20.66
C GLU A 328 -0.74 2.11 21.89
N TYR A 329 0.06 3.16 21.76
CA TYR A 329 0.22 4.18 22.79
C TYR A 329 -0.47 5.46 22.35
N HIS A 330 -1.32 6.01 23.23
CA HIS A 330 -2.24 7.08 22.90
C HIS A 330 -1.51 8.36 22.43
N LEU A 331 -2.12 9.07 21.49
CA LEU A 331 -1.53 10.29 20.90
C LEU A 331 -1.35 11.44 21.91
N SER A 332 -2.16 11.46 22.97
CA SER A 332 -2.15 12.53 23.98
C SER A 332 -1.10 12.35 25.07
N GLU A 333 -0.45 11.19 25.13
CA GLU A 333 0.51 10.87 26.18
C GLU A 333 1.92 10.70 25.62
N PRO A 334 2.96 11.03 26.40
CA PRO A 334 4.32 10.70 26.07
C PRO A 334 4.46 9.18 25.90
N PRO A 335 4.95 8.70 24.74
CA PRO A 335 5.15 7.27 24.52
C PRO A 335 6.28 6.75 25.39
N PRO A 336 6.22 5.49 25.87
CA PRO A 336 7.30 4.92 26.63
C PRO A 336 8.50 4.64 25.72
N ASN A 337 9.70 4.89 26.23
CA ASN A 337 10.93 4.52 25.54
C ASN A 337 11.29 3.03 25.69
N ASN A 338 10.68 2.35 26.67
CA ASN A 338 10.94 0.94 26.96
C ASN A 338 9.63 0.19 27.17
N ARG A 339 9.57 -1.07 26.70
CA ARG A 339 8.45 -1.98 26.94
C ARG A 339 8.97 -3.39 27.14
N THR A 340 8.56 -4.03 28.23
CA THR A 340 8.79 -5.45 28.46
C THR A 340 7.53 -6.23 28.09
N LEU A 341 7.66 -7.16 27.15
CA LEU A 341 6.62 -8.11 26.78
C LEU A 341 6.81 -9.41 27.57
N MET A 342 5.72 -10.14 27.75
CA MET A 342 5.73 -11.48 28.35
C MET A 342 6.61 -12.47 27.55
N PRO A 343 7.16 -13.52 28.18
CA PRO A 343 7.96 -14.53 27.49
C PRO A 343 7.19 -15.20 26.35
N ASP A 344 7.89 -15.63 25.31
CA ASP A 344 7.30 -16.13 24.05
C ASP A 344 6.14 -17.10 24.26
N LYS A 345 6.31 -18.11 25.12
CA LYS A 345 5.27 -19.11 25.37
C LYS A 345 3.99 -18.48 25.90
N GLN A 346 4.10 -17.57 26.87
CA GLN A 346 2.95 -16.87 27.44
C GLN A 346 2.33 -15.90 26.43
N LEU A 347 3.14 -15.19 25.66
CA LEU A 347 2.66 -14.31 24.59
C LEU A 347 1.83 -15.10 23.56
N ILE A 348 2.34 -16.25 23.12
CA ILE A 348 1.70 -17.12 22.13
C ILE A 348 0.39 -17.71 22.67
N GLU A 349 0.41 -18.23 23.91
CA GLU A 349 -0.75 -18.90 24.50
C GLU A 349 -1.82 -17.91 24.97
N GLN A 350 -1.42 -16.83 25.65
CA GLN A 350 -2.36 -15.92 26.33
C GLN A 350 -2.85 -14.79 25.43
N ARG A 351 -1.99 -14.27 24.56
CA ARG A 351 -2.34 -13.15 23.69
C ARG A 351 -2.79 -13.60 22.31
N LEU A 352 -2.01 -14.48 21.69
CA LEU A 352 -2.30 -14.95 20.32
C LEU A 352 -3.27 -16.14 20.31
N HIS A 353 -3.49 -16.78 21.46
CA HIS A 353 -4.37 -17.94 21.62
C HIS A 353 -4.02 -19.09 20.66
N LEU A 354 -2.73 -19.29 20.39
CA LEU A 354 -2.23 -20.34 19.50
C LEU A 354 -1.86 -21.58 20.31
N GLN A 355 -2.35 -22.75 19.89
CA GLN A 355 -2.06 -24.04 20.54
C GLN A 355 -0.84 -24.76 19.97
N ASN A 356 -0.28 -24.30 18.85
CA ASN A 356 0.80 -24.98 18.11
C ASN A 356 2.10 -24.15 18.12
N THR A 357 3.21 -24.80 18.47
CA THR A 357 4.55 -24.19 18.60
C THR A 357 5.34 -24.08 17.28
N ARG A 358 4.81 -24.62 16.18
CA ARG A 358 5.44 -24.54 14.84
C ARG A 358 5.20 -23.22 14.11
N THR A 359 4.23 -22.43 14.55
CA THR A 359 3.87 -21.17 13.91
C THR A 359 4.97 -20.13 14.10
N GLU A 360 5.32 -19.39 13.05
CA GLU A 360 6.29 -18.30 13.15
C GLU A 360 5.62 -17.11 13.82
N VAL A 361 6.25 -16.55 14.85
CA VAL A 361 5.76 -15.36 15.55
C VAL A 361 6.83 -14.29 15.55
N SER A 362 6.43 -13.08 15.16
CA SER A 362 7.30 -11.92 15.07
C SER A 362 6.67 -10.73 15.79
N VAL A 363 7.53 -9.84 16.27
CA VAL A 363 7.12 -8.54 16.82
C VAL A 363 7.60 -7.46 15.87
N SER A 364 6.68 -6.57 15.50
CA SER A 364 6.97 -5.36 14.73
C SER A 364 6.75 -4.14 15.61
N VAL A 365 7.72 -3.23 15.68
CA VAL A 365 7.67 -2.04 16.53
C VAL A 365 7.79 -0.80 15.67
N CYS A 366 6.92 0.18 15.91
CA CYS A 366 6.98 1.50 15.29
C CYS A 366 7.12 2.60 16.37
N ASP A 367 8.07 3.51 16.18
CA ASP A 367 8.31 4.64 17.09
C ASP A 367 7.72 5.96 16.57
N SER A 368 7.82 7.02 17.37
CA SER A 368 7.31 8.36 16.97
C SER A 368 8.00 8.96 15.75
N HIS A 369 9.16 8.41 15.37
CA HIS A 369 9.93 8.83 14.20
C HIS A 369 9.62 7.97 12.96
N GLY A 370 8.62 7.08 13.04
CA GLY A 370 8.26 6.22 11.91
C GLY A 370 9.31 5.16 11.58
N ASN A 371 10.29 4.95 12.47
CA ASN A 371 11.19 3.81 12.35
C ASN A 371 10.40 2.55 12.63
N ILE A 372 10.67 1.51 11.86
CA ILE A 372 9.97 0.24 11.96
C ILE A 372 11.00 -0.88 11.97
N VAL A 373 10.92 -1.74 12.98
CA VAL A 373 11.71 -2.98 13.05
C VAL A 373 10.76 -4.16 13.16
N VAL A 374 11.09 -5.26 12.49
CA VAL A 374 10.41 -6.56 12.63
C VAL A 374 11.46 -7.60 13.04
N LYS A 375 11.17 -8.37 14.09
CA LYS A 375 12.04 -9.47 14.54
C LYS A 375 11.21 -10.71 14.85
N ARG A 376 11.67 -11.87 14.36
CA ARG A 376 11.10 -13.15 14.77
C ARG A 376 11.46 -13.39 16.23
N LEU A 377 10.52 -13.85 17.04
CA LEU A 377 10.78 -14.07 18.48
C LEU A 377 11.98 -15.00 18.69
N LYS A 378 12.13 -16.04 17.87
CA LYS A 378 13.25 -16.99 17.93
C LYS A 378 14.63 -16.38 17.61
N GLU A 379 14.68 -15.18 17.04
CA GLU A 379 15.91 -14.46 16.67
C GLU A 379 16.26 -13.33 17.66
N ILE A 380 15.40 -13.09 18.65
CA ILE A 380 15.61 -12.14 19.76
C ILE A 380 16.24 -12.89 20.93
#